data_AF-A0A536SVW0-F1
#
_entry.id   AF-A0A536SVW0-F1
#
_cell.length_a   1.000
_cell.length_b   1.000
_cell.length_c   1.000
_cell.angle_alpha   90.00
_cell.angle_beta   90.00
_cell.angle_gamma   90.00
#
_symmetry.space_group_name_H-M   'P 1'
#
loop_
_entity.id
_entity.type
_entity.pdbx_description
1 polymer ?
#
loop_
_entity_poly.entity_id
_entity_poly.type
_entity_poly.pdbx_seq_one_letter_code
_entity_poly.pdbx_strand_id
1 'polypeptide(L)' 'VDVRFVKKTRLISLAELREHRELASMRVLAPGNRLSITPVDAREWEFITRRLMKL' A
#
# COMPACT_ATOMS: atom_id res chain seq x y z
N VAL A 1 18.69 6.70 -0.19
CA VAL A 1 17.99 7.70 0.64
C VAL A 1 17.94 7.18 2.05
N ASP A 2 18.09 8.04 3.05
CA ASP A 2 17.93 7.66 4.44
C ASP A 2 16.49 7.91 4.86
N VAL A 3 15.91 6.97 5.61
CA VAL A 3 14.53 7.05 6.11
C VAL A 3 14.53 6.99 7.63
N ARG A 4 13.51 7.58 8.26
CA ARG A 4 13.30 7.52 9.70
C ARG A 4 12.00 6.80 10.02
N PHE A 5 11.98 6.09 11.13
CA PHE A 5 10.77 5.46 11.64
C PHE A 5 9.71 6.50 11.98
N VAL A 6 8.46 6.26 11.58
CA VAL A 6 7.31 7.12 11.90
C VAL A 6 6.36 6.42 12.87
N LYS A 7 5.84 5.24 12.50
CA LYS A 7 4.86 4.51 13.30
C LYS A 7 4.85 3.03 12.93
N LYS A 8 4.52 2.16 13.90
CA LYS A 8 4.21 0.75 13.67
C LYS A 8 2.69 0.59 13.52
N THR A 9 2.25 -0.09 12.47
CA THR A 9 0.84 -0.42 12.22
C THR A 9 0.64 -1.93 12.28
N ARG A 10 -0.61 -2.38 12.22
CA ARG A 10 -0.90 -3.79 11.94
C ARG A 10 -0.33 -4.19 10.57
N LEU A 11 -0.10 -5.48 10.39
CA LEU A 11 0.20 -6.04 9.07
C LEU A 11 -1.05 -5.94 8.18
N ILE A 12 -0.85 -5.42 6.96
CA ILE A 12 -1.83 -5.50 5.87
C ILE A 12 -1.17 -6.38 4.81
N SER A 13 -1.76 -7.54 4.55
CA SER A 13 -1.15 -8.50 3.63
C SER A 13 -1.36 -8.11 2.17
N LEU A 14 -0.52 -8.63 1.28
CA LEU A 14 -0.71 -8.48 -0.16
C LEU A 14 -2.02 -9.13 -0.67
N ALA A 15 -2.57 -10.11 0.06
CA ALA A 15 -3.86 -10.71 -0.27
C ALA A 15 -5.00 -9.74 0.09
N GLU A 16 -4.96 -9.17 1.30
CA GLU A 16 -5.91 -8.17 1.77
C GLU A 16 -5.96 -6.94 0.84
N LEU A 17 -4.79 -6.41 0.42
CA LEU A 17 -4.75 -5.29 -0.53
C LEU A 17 -5.46 -5.60 -1.86
N ARG A 18 -5.42 -6.86 -2.33
CA ARG A 18 -6.05 -7.29 -3.59
C ARG A 18 -7.57 -7.40 -3.49
N GLU A 19 -8.14 -7.44 -2.29
CA GLU A 19 -9.60 -7.50 -2.09
C GLU A 19 -10.27 -6.14 -2.37
N HIS A 20 -9.49 -5.06 -2.48
CA HIS A 20 -9.98 -3.69 -2.62
C HIS A 20 -9.81 -3.15 -4.04
N ARG A 21 -10.92 -2.77 -4.68
CA ARG A 21 -10.92 -2.25 -6.05
C ARG A 21 -10.26 -0.87 -6.16
N GLU A 22 -10.31 -0.10 -5.07
CA GLU A 22 -9.66 1.20 -4.93
C GLU A 22 -8.14 1.12 -5.10
N LEU A 23 -7.56 -0.07 -4.93
CA LEU A 23 -6.13 -0.33 -5.02
C LEU A 23 -5.75 -1.08 -6.31
N ALA A 24 -6.69 -1.29 -7.24
CA ALA A 24 -6.46 -2.10 -8.43
C ALA A 24 -5.36 -1.54 -9.35
N SER A 25 -5.10 -0.23 -9.32
CA SER A 25 -4.05 0.44 -10.08
C SER A 25 -2.66 0.33 -9.46
N MET A 26 -2.53 -0.19 -8.24
CA MET A 26 -1.26 -0.19 -7.53
C MET A 26 -0.22 -1.05 -8.26
N ARG A 27 0.93 -0.44 -8.58
CA ARG A 27 2.06 -1.13 -9.24
C ARG A 27 2.54 -2.35 -8.45
N VAL A 28 2.50 -2.27 -7.11
CA VAL A 28 2.94 -3.36 -6.22
C VAL A 28 2.09 -4.63 -6.38
N LEU A 29 0.83 -4.49 -6.79
CA LEU A 29 -0.11 -5.62 -6.94
C LEU A 29 -0.06 -6.25 -8.34
N ALA A 30 0.58 -5.59 -9.31
CA ALA A 30 0.66 -6.06 -10.68
C ALA A 30 1.34 -7.44 -10.80
N PRO A 31 0.80 -8.36 -11.63
CA PRO A 31 1.41 -9.67 -11.84
C PRO A 31 2.86 -9.56 -12.29
N GLY A 32 3.74 -10.37 -11.71
CA GLY A 32 5.16 -10.37 -12.08
C GLY A 32 5.94 -9.12 -11.69
N ASN A 33 5.36 -8.18 -10.94
CA ASN A 33 6.11 -7.00 -10.49
C ASN A 33 7.38 -7.42 -9.71
N ARG A 34 8.51 -6.80 -10.07
CA ARG A 34 9.83 -6.98 -9.43
C ARG A 34 10.42 -5.65 -8.95
N LEU A 35 9.66 -4.56 -9.07
CA LEU A 35 10.07 -3.26 -8.56
C LEU A 35 9.99 -3.26 -7.03
N SER A 36 11.11 -2.97 -6.38
CA SER A 36 11.20 -2.84 -4.92
C SER A 36 10.80 -1.45 -4.41
N ILE A 37 10.70 -0.46 -5.31
CA ILE A 37 10.21 0.89 -5.02
C ILE A 37 9.11 1.19 -6.05
N THR A 38 7.91 1.50 -5.56
CA THR A 38 6.75 1.80 -6.39
C THR A 38 6.07 3.07 -5.89
N PRO A 39 5.67 3.99 -6.78
CA PRO A 39 4.87 5.14 -6.37
C PRO A 39 3.50 4.68 -5.86
N VAL A 40 2.90 5.47 -4.97
CA VAL A 40 1.55 5.27 -4.43
C VAL A 40 0.76 6.55 -4.71
N ASP A 41 -0.41 6.44 -5.34
CA ASP A 41 -1.29 7.59 -5.60
C ASP A 41 -1.87 8.12 -4.28
N ALA A 42 -2.16 9.42 -4.20
CA ALA A 42 -2.72 10.03 -3.00
C ALA A 42 -4.03 9.35 -2.53
N ARG A 43 -4.87 8.89 -3.46
CA ARG A 43 -6.13 8.18 -3.15
C ARG A 43 -5.88 6.77 -2.62
N GLU A 44 -4.90 6.06 -3.19
CA GLU A 44 -4.47 4.75 -2.69
C GLU A 44 -3.93 4.89 -1.27
N TRP A 45 -3.09 5.91 -1.03
CA TRP A 45 -2.54 6.21 0.30
C TRP A 45 -3.62 6.54 1.32
N GLU A 46 -4.58 7.41 0.97
CA GLU A 46 -5.69 7.76 1.85
C GLU A 46 -6.54 6.52 2.20
N PHE A 47 -6.84 5.67 1.21
CA PHE A 47 -7.59 4.44 1.44
C PHE A 47 -6.86 3.51 2.41
N ILE A 48 -5.57 3.23 2.15
CA ILE A 48 -4.77 2.34 3.00
C ILE A 48 -4.69 2.90 4.43
N THR A 49 -4.37 4.17 4.58
CA THR A 49 -4.18 4.78 5.91
C THR A 49 -5.47 4.91 6.70
N ARG A 50 -6.56 5.39 6.09
CA ARG A 50 -7.82 5.65 6.79
C ARG A 50 -8.71 4.42 6.93
N ARG A 51 -8.80 3.58 5.88
CA ARG A 51 -9.72 2.43 5.87
C ARG A 51 -9.08 1.16 6.43
N LEU A 52 -7.86 0.85 6.00
CA LEU A 52 -7.21 -0.41 6.38
C LEU A 52 -6.41 -0.27 7.68
N MET A 53 -5.58 0.76 7.80
CA MET A 53 -4.78 1.01 8.99
C MET A 53 -5.57 1.72 10.11
N LYS A 54 -6.67 2.41 9.77
CA LYS A 54 -7.51 3.21 10.68
C LYS A 54 -6.70 4.25 11.46
N LEU A 55 -5.84 4.96 10.72
CA LEU A 55 -5.01 6.06 11.21
C LEU A 55 -5.77 7.39 11.24
#